data_AF-A0A2M6NS05-F1
#
_entry.id   AF-A0A2M6NS05-F1
#
_cell.length_a   1.000
_cell.length_b   1.000
_cell.length_c   1.000
_cell.angle_alpha   90.00
_cell.angle_beta   90.00
_cell.angle_gamma   90.00
#
_symmetry.space_group_name_H-M   'P 1'
#
loop_
_entity.id
_entity.type
_entity.pdbx_description
1 polymer ?
#
loop_
_entity_poly.entity_id
_entity_poly.type
_entity_poly.pdbx_seq_one_letter_code
_entity_poly.pdbx_strand_id
1 'polypeptide(L)'
;MRKKIILIVIVIVVVLGFVIYQFFIKKEKPEFVLEKVAMATVLKEVSETGMVKISEETKLGFKNAGRIEKILVKVGDVVEAGKELAKLETNQLLIELTEAKADIEVAKAKKTDAKASLETAKQDLKDIEAGAEEDLKNAYGDALNTLDDAYLKMYNAFNTVSDVQKTYFNSTDQESIQVKESKDKIENVLEQTKSYIAQAKSDFQNEKIDTALSKIKDYLSDTKEALEIVRDITERPSYRDTISSSDKTSLDNQKSYINTGFTNLINAQQTISTTKITNDTNINNAKSKVSALEIQLKEEGENIGLYPAQVNQCLAKISLLENQIQEAILKNPGDGQITKINKREGEIVQPTDFVISFLPSAPFQIEVDIYEEDIVNVKIGDPVRITLAAFPDEVLEGKVVLIDPAEKLIEGVVYYKVTIDFKEAKESIKPGMTADIVIESAKKDNVLVIPKRTIEKINGKKIVKVFKNGNVKEREIEIGLEGSNDLVEVISGLKEGEEVVIE
;
A
#
# COMPACT_ATOMS: atom_id res chain seq x y z
N MET A 1 -22.25 33.17 126.65
CA MET A 1 -21.38 33.50 125.50
C MET A 1 -20.97 32.31 124.60
N ARG A 2 -21.28 31.04 124.92
CA ARG A 2 -20.82 29.87 124.12
C ARG A 2 -21.56 29.60 122.78
N LYS A 3 -22.78 30.11 122.56
CA LYS A 3 -23.55 29.86 121.32
C LYS A 3 -23.13 30.72 120.10
N LYS A 4 -22.46 31.85 120.30
CA LYS A 4 -22.04 32.74 119.19
C LYS A 4 -20.78 32.26 118.45
N ILE A 5 -19.94 31.44 119.08
CA ILE A 5 -18.68 30.96 118.49
C ILE A 5 -18.93 29.85 117.47
N ILE A 6 -19.91 28.97 117.70
CA ILE A 6 -20.24 27.85 116.79
C ILE A 6 -20.80 28.35 115.45
N LEU A 7 -21.58 29.43 115.46
CA LEU A 7 -22.16 30.01 114.24
C LEU A 7 -21.08 30.60 113.31
N ILE A 8 -20.02 31.19 113.88
CA ILE A 8 -18.93 31.80 113.10
C ILE A 8 -18.09 30.72 112.40
N VAL A 9 -17.87 29.57 113.04
CA VAL A 9 -17.09 28.47 112.45
C VAL A 9 -17.82 27.84 111.25
N ILE A 10 -19.14 27.69 111.31
CA ILE A 10 -19.93 27.16 110.18
C ILE A 10 -19.89 28.09 108.97
N VAL A 11 -20.01 29.40 109.19
CA VAL A 11 -19.91 30.39 108.11
C VAL A 11 -18.52 30.36 107.46
N ILE A 12 -17.45 30.21 108.25
CA ILE A 12 -16.09 30.11 107.74
C ILE A 12 -15.91 28.85 106.88
N VAL A 13 -16.47 27.70 107.26
CA VAL A 13 -16.38 26.46 106.47
C VAL A 13 -17.16 26.54 105.16
N VAL A 14 -18.34 27.17 105.15
CA VAL A 14 -19.12 27.37 103.92
C VAL A 14 -18.44 28.36 102.98
N VAL A 15 -17.86 29.44 103.53
CA VAL A 15 -17.09 30.41 102.73
C VAL A 15 -15.81 29.78 102.19
N LEU A 16 -15.08 28.99 102.99
CA LEU A 16 -13.91 28.23 102.51
C LEU A 16 -14.30 27.21 101.45
N GLY A 17 -15.42 26.49 101.62
CA GLY A 17 -15.94 25.57 100.61
C GLY A 17 -16.33 26.27 99.30
N PHE A 18 -16.94 27.47 99.39
CA PHE A 18 -17.31 28.27 98.23
C PHE A 18 -16.09 28.86 97.51
N VAL A 19 -15.08 29.32 98.26
CA VAL A 19 -13.82 29.82 97.72
C VAL A 19 -13.04 28.70 97.03
N ILE A 20 -12.94 27.51 97.64
CA ILE A 20 -12.29 26.35 97.02
C ILE A 20 -13.03 25.92 95.74
N TYR A 21 -14.36 25.93 95.73
CA TYR A 21 -15.13 25.60 94.52
C TYR A 21 -14.91 26.61 93.38
N GLN A 22 -14.90 27.91 93.69
CA GLN A 22 -14.66 28.97 92.70
C GLN A 22 -13.21 29.00 92.19
N PHE A 23 -12.22 28.72 93.05
CA PHE A 23 -10.80 28.84 92.68
C PHE A 23 -10.19 27.57 92.10
N PHE A 24 -10.66 26.36 92.48
CA PHE A 24 -9.99 25.11 92.07
C PHE A 24 -10.76 24.24 91.05
N ILE A 25 -12.09 24.39 90.88
CA ILE A 25 -12.87 23.46 90.04
C ILE A 25 -13.37 24.09 88.73
N LYS A 26 -13.40 25.42 88.62
CA LYS A 26 -13.81 26.09 87.38
C LYS A 26 -12.65 26.16 86.39
N LYS A 27 -12.36 25.05 85.70
CA LYS A 27 -11.50 25.05 84.51
C LYS A 27 -12.14 25.92 83.43
N GLU A 28 -11.49 27.04 83.10
CA GLU A 28 -11.80 27.83 81.91
C GLU A 28 -11.72 26.91 80.67
N LYS A 29 -12.73 26.98 79.81
CA LYS A 29 -12.72 26.24 78.55
C LYS A 29 -11.75 26.95 77.61
N PRO A 30 -10.75 26.27 77.02
CA PRO A 30 -9.86 26.89 76.04
C PRO A 30 -10.68 27.39 74.85
N GLU A 31 -10.43 28.63 74.45
CA GLU A 31 -10.99 29.25 73.25
C GLU A 31 -10.11 28.83 72.07
N PHE A 32 -10.64 27.97 71.19
CA PHE A 32 -9.93 27.49 70.01
C PHE A 32 -10.21 28.42 68.83
N VAL A 33 -9.17 28.76 68.07
CA VAL A 33 -9.34 29.35 66.74
C VAL A 33 -9.62 28.22 65.77
N LEU A 34 -10.78 28.26 65.11
CA LEU A 34 -11.25 27.20 64.22
C LEU A 34 -11.25 27.72 62.78
N GLU A 35 -10.73 26.91 61.85
CA GLU A 35 -10.83 27.18 60.42
C GLU A 35 -11.53 26.01 59.72
N LYS A 36 -12.37 26.34 58.74
CA LYS A 36 -13.24 25.37 58.09
C LYS A 36 -12.51 24.75 56.90
N VAL A 37 -12.49 23.42 56.84
CA VAL A 37 -12.01 22.68 55.67
C VAL A 37 -12.91 23.02 54.49
N ALA A 38 -12.34 23.59 53.44
CA ALA A 38 -13.08 24.03 52.26
C ALA A 38 -12.39 23.55 50.98
N MET A 39 -13.13 23.61 49.87
CA MET A 39 -12.57 23.39 48.55
C MET A 39 -11.89 24.69 48.08
N ALA A 40 -10.62 24.60 47.70
CA ALA A 40 -9.89 25.72 47.12
C ALA A 40 -8.90 25.23 46.06
N THR A 41 -8.29 26.18 45.36
CA THR A 41 -7.16 25.91 44.47
C THR A 41 -5.85 25.98 45.25
N VAL A 42 -5.02 24.96 45.12
CA VAL A 42 -3.64 24.95 45.63
C VAL A 42 -2.70 25.23 44.48
N LEU A 43 -1.89 26.27 44.61
CA LEU A 43 -0.86 26.68 43.65
C LEU A 43 0.50 26.52 44.31
N LYS A 44 1.43 25.85 43.61
CA LYS A 44 2.83 25.82 43.98
C LYS A 44 3.60 26.65 42.97
N GLU A 45 4.15 27.75 43.47
CA GLU A 45 4.84 28.76 42.68
C GLU A 45 6.31 28.82 43.11
N VAL A 46 7.19 28.94 42.12
CA VAL A 46 8.61 29.23 42.30
C VAL A 46 8.83 30.67 41.84
N SER A 47 9.28 31.53 42.75
CA SER A 47 9.50 32.94 42.49
C SER A 47 10.98 33.26 42.49
N GLU A 48 11.49 33.73 41.36
CA GLU A 48 12.91 34.04 41.18
C GLU A 48 13.06 35.32 40.33
N THR A 49 14.23 35.95 40.43
CA THR A 49 14.55 37.14 39.62
C THR A 49 15.47 36.75 38.46
N GLY A 50 15.02 37.00 37.24
CA GLY A 50 15.77 36.74 36.01
C GLY A 50 16.20 38.01 35.29
N MET A 51 16.90 37.82 34.17
CA MET A 51 17.32 38.89 33.28
C MET A 51 16.89 38.61 31.84
N VAL A 52 16.33 39.62 31.17
CA VAL A 52 16.01 39.54 29.75
C VAL A 52 17.29 39.48 28.92
N LYS A 53 17.39 38.48 28.05
CA LYS A 53 18.45 38.29 27.06
C LYS A 53 17.89 38.34 25.65
N ILE A 54 18.76 38.61 24.68
CA ILE A 54 18.42 38.45 23.26
C ILE A 54 18.56 36.96 22.93
N SER A 55 17.56 36.36 22.29
CA SER A 55 17.62 35.04 21.69
C SER A 55 18.74 34.99 20.65
N GLU A 56 19.52 33.92 20.62
CA GLU A 56 20.60 33.83 19.65
C GLU A 56 20.10 33.91 18.20
N GLU A 57 20.91 34.50 17.32
CA GLU A 57 20.63 34.50 15.88
C GLU A 57 20.57 33.06 15.37
N THR A 58 19.51 32.73 14.64
CA THR A 58 19.44 31.46 13.93
C THR A 58 20.20 31.60 12.61
N LYS A 59 21.20 30.75 12.42
CA LYS A 59 21.99 30.72 11.19
C LYS A 59 21.38 29.72 10.21
N LEU A 60 20.91 30.21 9.08
CA LEU A 60 20.25 29.44 8.03
C LEU A 60 21.24 29.12 6.91
N GLY A 61 21.22 27.86 6.46
CA GLY A 61 22.03 27.35 5.35
C GLY A 61 21.23 26.36 4.52
N PHE A 62 21.69 26.10 3.30
CA PHE A 62 21.07 25.08 2.44
C PHE A 62 21.42 23.69 2.94
N LYS A 63 20.52 22.72 2.74
CA LYS A 63 20.81 21.31 3.04
C LYS A 63 21.64 20.65 1.95
N ASN A 64 21.59 21.19 0.73
CA ASN A 64 22.33 20.71 -0.43
C ASN A 64 23.50 21.64 -0.76
N ALA A 65 24.58 21.05 -1.26
CA ALA A 65 25.66 21.83 -1.86
C ALA A 65 25.25 22.31 -3.26
N GLY A 66 25.65 23.54 -3.63
CA GLY A 66 25.32 24.09 -4.94
C GLY A 66 25.74 25.54 -5.10
N ARG A 67 25.53 26.09 -6.30
CA ARG A 67 25.73 27.52 -6.58
C ARG A 67 24.46 28.28 -6.27
N ILE A 68 24.58 29.41 -5.57
CA ILE A 68 23.44 30.32 -5.33
C ILE A 68 23.05 30.96 -6.66
N GLU A 69 21.83 30.67 -7.13
CA GLU A 69 21.23 31.34 -8.29
C GLU A 69 20.81 32.75 -7.91
N LYS A 70 20.06 32.88 -6.80
CA LYS A 70 19.48 34.15 -6.39
C LYS A 70 19.26 34.27 -4.89
N ILE A 71 19.47 35.47 -4.34
CA ILE A 71 19.09 35.84 -2.98
C ILE A 71 17.89 36.78 -3.08
N LEU A 72 16.78 36.40 -2.46
CA LEU A 72 15.48 37.05 -2.63
C LEU A 72 15.18 38.11 -1.57
N VAL A 73 16.06 38.27 -0.58
CA VAL A 73 15.90 39.16 0.57
C VAL A 73 17.12 40.05 0.78
N LYS A 74 16.94 41.14 1.52
CA LYS A 74 17.99 42.08 1.92
C LYS A 74 18.13 42.11 3.44
N VAL A 75 19.29 42.55 3.90
CA VAL A 75 19.52 42.82 5.33
C VAL A 75 18.55 43.91 5.79
N GLY A 76 17.82 43.64 6.87
CA GLY A 76 16.78 44.50 7.42
C GLY A 76 15.36 44.13 7.01
N ASP A 77 15.16 43.22 6.04
CA ASP A 77 13.82 42.79 5.63
C ASP A 77 13.12 41.99 6.74
N VAL A 78 11.85 42.30 6.99
CA VAL A 78 10.95 41.48 7.80
C VAL A 78 10.36 40.37 6.93
N VAL A 79 10.41 39.15 7.43
CA VAL A 79 10.06 37.93 6.70
C VAL A 79 9.15 37.05 7.54
N GLU A 80 8.13 36.49 6.90
CA GLU A 80 7.19 35.56 7.52
C GLU A 80 7.68 34.11 7.40
N ALA A 81 7.14 33.23 8.23
CA ALA A 81 7.40 31.79 8.16
C ALA A 81 7.16 31.21 6.75
N GLY A 82 8.07 30.37 6.27
CA GLY A 82 7.98 29.71 4.96
C GLY A 82 8.38 30.58 3.76
N LYS A 83 8.63 31.88 3.94
CA LYS A 83 9.10 32.77 2.87
C LYS A 83 10.43 32.27 2.29
N GLU A 84 10.54 32.24 0.97
CA GLU A 84 11.77 31.88 0.27
C GLU A 84 12.80 33.00 0.40
N LEU A 85 13.98 32.64 0.88
CA LEU A 85 15.07 33.58 1.17
C LEU A 85 16.15 33.55 0.08
N ALA A 86 16.50 32.35 -0.41
CA ALA A 86 17.49 32.15 -1.45
C ALA A 86 17.25 30.84 -2.21
N LYS A 87 17.79 30.74 -3.43
CA LYS A 87 17.67 29.57 -4.31
C LYS A 87 19.03 29.16 -4.85
N LEU A 88 19.27 27.86 -4.93
CA LEU A 88 20.40 27.28 -5.67
C LEU A 88 20.00 27.03 -7.13
N GLU A 89 20.99 26.97 -8.01
CA GLU A 89 20.79 26.55 -9.40
C GLU A 89 20.33 25.08 -9.46
N THR A 90 19.16 24.82 -10.04
CA THR A 90 18.57 23.46 -10.12
C THR A 90 18.52 22.89 -11.55
N ASN A 91 19.14 23.55 -12.54
CA ASN A 91 19.04 23.14 -13.95
C ASN A 91 19.43 21.68 -14.18
N GLN A 92 20.53 21.24 -13.56
CA GLN A 92 20.99 19.85 -13.64
C GLN A 92 19.99 18.88 -13.01
N LEU A 93 19.46 19.20 -11.82
CA LEU A 93 18.47 18.38 -11.12
C LEU A 93 17.16 18.27 -11.92
N LEU A 94 16.75 19.34 -12.61
CA LEU A 94 15.56 19.33 -13.46
C LEU A 94 15.74 18.51 -14.74
N ILE A 95 16.94 18.51 -15.32
CA ILE A 95 17.29 17.65 -16.46
C ILE A 95 17.23 16.18 -16.02
N GLU A 96 17.87 15.83 -14.89
CA GLU A 96 17.87 14.48 -14.35
C GLU A 96 16.45 14.01 -13.94
N LEU A 97 15.61 14.91 -13.44
CA LEU A 97 14.20 14.63 -13.13
C LEU A 97 13.41 14.33 -14.41
N THR A 98 13.69 15.06 -15.49
CA THR A 98 13.05 14.84 -16.79
C THR A 98 13.47 13.51 -17.39
N GLU A 99 14.76 13.17 -17.32
CA GLU A 99 15.30 11.87 -17.74
C GLU A 99 14.66 10.71 -16.96
N ALA A 100 14.61 10.80 -15.63
CA ALA A 100 14.00 9.78 -14.78
C ALA A 100 12.49 9.59 -15.05
N LYS A 101 11.78 10.66 -15.44
CA LYS A 101 10.38 10.58 -15.89
C LYS A 101 10.26 9.90 -17.26
N ALA A 102 11.17 10.17 -18.19
CA ALA A 102 11.18 9.52 -19.50
C ALA A 102 11.47 8.01 -19.39
N ASP A 103 12.35 7.60 -18.48
CA ASP A 103 12.65 6.17 -18.22
C ASP A 103 11.41 5.36 -17.81
N ILE A 104 10.51 5.96 -17.02
CA ILE A 104 9.22 5.34 -16.66
C ILE A 104 8.36 5.10 -17.91
N GLU A 105 8.30 6.05 -18.82
CA GLU A 105 7.51 5.92 -20.05
C GLU A 105 8.10 4.86 -20.98
N VAL A 106 9.43 4.77 -21.08
CA VAL A 106 10.11 3.68 -21.82
C VAL A 106 9.77 2.31 -21.22
N ALA A 107 9.78 2.19 -19.89
CA ALA A 107 9.41 0.94 -19.22
C ALA A 107 7.95 0.55 -19.47
N LYS A 108 7.02 1.52 -19.48
CA LYS A 108 5.60 1.30 -19.81
C LYS A 108 5.39 0.93 -21.28
N ALA A 109 6.14 1.56 -22.20
CA ALA A 109 6.06 1.29 -23.63
C ALA A 109 6.45 -0.17 -23.93
N LYS A 110 7.56 -0.66 -23.36
CA LYS A 110 7.99 -2.07 -23.50
C LYS A 110 6.90 -3.07 -23.10
N LYS A 111 6.23 -2.84 -21.98
CA LYS A 111 5.09 -3.68 -21.53
C LYS A 111 3.92 -3.65 -22.52
N THR A 112 3.68 -2.50 -23.13
CA THR A 112 2.59 -2.33 -24.11
C THR A 112 2.93 -3.05 -25.42
N ASP A 113 4.17 -2.92 -25.90
CA ASP A 113 4.66 -3.61 -27.09
C ASP A 113 4.62 -5.13 -26.93
N ALA A 114 5.01 -5.65 -25.75
CA ALA A 114 4.94 -7.08 -25.46
C ALA A 114 3.50 -7.61 -25.51
N LYS A 115 2.55 -6.86 -24.93
CA LYS A 115 1.11 -7.19 -24.99
C LYS A 115 0.56 -7.14 -26.40
N ALA A 116 0.89 -6.10 -27.17
CA ALA A 116 0.48 -5.97 -28.56
C ALA A 116 1.01 -7.14 -29.40
N SER A 117 2.28 -7.52 -29.19
CA SER A 117 2.89 -8.67 -29.87
C SER A 117 2.17 -9.99 -29.56
N LEU A 118 1.76 -10.22 -28.31
CA LEU A 118 0.98 -11.39 -27.93
C LEU A 118 -0.40 -11.40 -28.61
N GLU A 119 -1.12 -10.28 -28.60
CA GLU A 119 -2.45 -10.20 -29.22
C GLU A 119 -2.38 -10.42 -30.73
N THR A 120 -1.39 -9.86 -31.41
CA THR A 120 -1.13 -10.16 -32.82
C THR A 120 -0.86 -11.65 -33.04
N ALA A 121 -0.02 -12.29 -32.21
CA ALA A 121 0.26 -13.72 -32.35
C ALA A 121 -0.98 -14.61 -32.11
N LYS A 122 -1.89 -14.21 -31.21
CA LYS A 122 -3.16 -14.92 -31.00
C LYS A 122 -4.11 -14.76 -32.20
N GLN A 123 -4.13 -13.59 -32.81
CA GLN A 123 -4.91 -13.35 -34.02
C GLN A 123 -4.34 -14.17 -35.18
N ASP A 124 -3.01 -14.19 -35.37
CA ASP A 124 -2.34 -15.04 -36.36
C ASP A 124 -2.73 -16.52 -36.17
N LEU A 125 -2.74 -17.02 -34.92
CA LEU A 125 -3.16 -18.40 -34.62
C LEU A 125 -4.60 -18.65 -35.06
N LYS A 126 -5.52 -17.73 -34.77
CA LYS A 126 -6.93 -17.86 -35.14
C LYS A 126 -7.11 -17.88 -36.66
N ASP A 127 -6.37 -17.04 -37.37
CA ASP A 127 -6.43 -16.96 -38.84
C ASP A 127 -5.84 -18.23 -39.47
N ILE A 128 -4.78 -18.79 -38.90
CA ILE A 128 -4.20 -20.08 -39.31
C ILE A 128 -5.18 -21.24 -39.06
N GLU A 129 -5.87 -21.26 -37.92
CA GLU A 129 -6.87 -22.29 -37.62
C GLU A 129 -8.06 -22.22 -38.59
N ALA A 130 -8.53 -21.02 -38.93
CA ALA A 130 -9.59 -20.83 -39.93
C ALA A 130 -9.14 -21.25 -41.35
N GLY A 131 -7.92 -20.87 -41.76
CA GLY A 131 -7.35 -21.29 -43.04
C GLY A 131 -7.18 -22.81 -43.12
N ALA A 132 -6.74 -23.44 -42.04
CA ALA A 132 -6.61 -24.89 -41.95
C ALA A 132 -7.95 -25.62 -42.12
N GLU A 133 -9.04 -25.08 -41.56
CA GLU A 133 -10.39 -25.63 -41.75
C GLU A 133 -10.86 -25.51 -43.21
N GLU A 134 -10.59 -24.37 -43.84
CA GLU A 134 -10.91 -24.13 -45.25
C GLU A 134 -10.12 -25.05 -46.20
N ASP A 135 -8.81 -25.17 -45.99
CA ASP A 135 -7.94 -26.06 -46.77
C ASP A 135 -8.41 -27.52 -46.71
N LEU A 136 -8.79 -27.97 -45.51
CA LEU A 136 -9.27 -29.33 -45.30
C LEU A 136 -10.63 -29.54 -45.98
N LYS A 137 -11.54 -28.56 -45.87
CA LYS A 137 -12.84 -28.58 -46.54
C LYS A 137 -12.69 -28.67 -48.06
N ASN A 138 -11.77 -27.91 -48.64
CA ASN A 138 -11.50 -27.95 -50.08
C ASN A 138 -10.96 -29.32 -50.52
N ALA A 139 -9.98 -29.88 -49.79
CA ALA A 139 -9.45 -31.20 -50.06
C ALA A 139 -10.52 -32.31 -50.00
N TYR A 140 -11.44 -32.23 -49.03
CA TYR A 140 -12.57 -33.15 -48.92
C TYR A 140 -13.62 -32.96 -50.02
N GLY A 141 -13.85 -31.71 -50.45
CA GLY A 141 -14.71 -31.41 -51.61
C GLY A 141 -14.17 -32.05 -52.90
N ASP A 142 -12.88 -31.93 -53.16
CA ASP A 142 -12.21 -32.56 -54.30
C ASP A 142 -12.23 -34.09 -54.23
N ALA A 143 -12.09 -34.65 -53.02
CA ALA A 143 -12.22 -36.08 -52.80
C ALA A 143 -13.62 -36.60 -53.12
N LEU A 144 -14.69 -35.88 -52.78
CA LEU A 144 -16.06 -36.24 -53.15
C LEU A 144 -16.26 -36.28 -54.67
N ASN A 145 -15.70 -35.32 -55.40
CA ASN A 145 -15.72 -35.33 -56.87
C ASN A 145 -14.97 -36.55 -57.43
N THR A 146 -13.87 -36.95 -56.79
CA THR A 146 -13.10 -38.14 -57.17
C THR A 146 -13.87 -39.43 -56.91
N LEU A 147 -14.66 -39.48 -55.82
CA LEU A 147 -15.55 -40.61 -55.54
C LEU A 147 -16.66 -40.76 -56.60
N ASP A 148 -17.26 -39.66 -57.04
CA ASP A 148 -18.28 -39.67 -58.10
C ASP A 148 -17.69 -40.15 -59.45
N ASP A 149 -16.47 -39.71 -59.80
CA ASP A 149 -15.73 -40.17 -60.98
C ASP A 149 -15.40 -41.67 -60.92
N ALA A 150 -15.00 -42.17 -59.73
CA ALA A 150 -14.78 -43.60 -59.51
C ALA A 150 -16.06 -44.43 -59.72
N TYR A 151 -17.19 -43.97 -59.20
CA TYR A 151 -18.49 -44.62 -59.42
C TYR A 151 -18.86 -44.68 -60.91
N LEU A 152 -18.70 -43.58 -61.65
CA LEU A 152 -19.00 -43.54 -63.08
C LEU A 152 -18.15 -44.54 -63.88
N LYS A 153 -16.87 -44.67 -63.52
CA LYS A 153 -15.97 -45.66 -64.13
C LYS A 153 -16.39 -47.10 -63.83
N MET A 154 -16.78 -47.41 -62.59
CA MET A 154 -17.34 -48.72 -62.23
C MET A 154 -18.64 -49.01 -62.97
N TYR A 155 -19.51 -48.02 -63.11
CA TYR A 155 -20.77 -48.14 -63.84
C TYR A 155 -20.55 -48.46 -65.33
N ASN A 156 -19.59 -47.78 -65.98
CA ASN A 156 -19.24 -48.05 -67.38
C ASN A 156 -18.59 -49.44 -67.57
N ALA A 157 -17.74 -49.86 -66.62
CA ALA A 157 -17.18 -51.20 -66.59
C ALA A 157 -18.28 -52.27 -66.46
N PHE A 158 -19.22 -52.07 -65.54
CA PHE A 158 -20.38 -52.95 -65.36
C PHE A 158 -21.18 -53.10 -66.65
N ASN A 159 -21.55 -51.99 -67.30
CA ASN A 159 -22.32 -52.03 -68.54
C ASN A 159 -21.59 -52.79 -69.65
N THR A 160 -20.28 -52.53 -69.81
CA THR A 160 -19.45 -53.22 -70.81
C THR A 160 -19.41 -54.73 -70.56
N VAL A 161 -19.22 -55.16 -69.30
CA VAL A 161 -19.21 -56.58 -68.93
C VAL A 161 -20.60 -57.19 -69.11
N SER A 162 -21.67 -56.48 -68.75
CA SER A 162 -23.06 -56.90 -68.95
C SER A 162 -23.36 -57.16 -70.44
N ASP A 163 -22.92 -56.26 -71.33
CA ASP A 163 -23.18 -56.38 -72.76
C ASP A 163 -22.39 -57.53 -73.38
N VAL A 164 -21.13 -57.70 -72.99
CA VAL A 164 -20.30 -58.86 -73.38
C VAL A 164 -20.93 -60.16 -72.88
N GLN A 165 -21.36 -60.21 -71.62
CA GLN A 165 -22.00 -61.39 -71.04
C GLN A 165 -23.27 -61.77 -71.80
N LYS A 166 -24.18 -60.83 -72.03
CA LYS A 166 -25.45 -61.08 -72.74
C LYS A 166 -25.24 -61.55 -74.17
N THR A 167 -24.22 -61.02 -74.85
CA THR A 167 -23.96 -61.28 -76.26
C THR A 167 -23.30 -62.64 -76.48
N TYR A 168 -22.29 -62.98 -75.67
CA TYR A 168 -21.41 -64.12 -75.93
C TYR A 168 -21.51 -65.24 -74.90
N PHE A 169 -21.96 -64.96 -73.68
CA PHE A 169 -21.91 -65.87 -72.53
C PHE A 169 -23.31 -66.15 -71.98
N ASN A 170 -24.16 -66.75 -72.83
CA ASN A 170 -25.56 -67.08 -72.52
C ASN A 170 -25.80 -68.58 -72.27
N SER A 171 -24.76 -69.40 -72.31
CA SER A 171 -24.78 -70.83 -72.03
C SER A 171 -24.46 -71.16 -70.56
N THR A 172 -24.54 -72.44 -70.20
CA THR A 172 -24.30 -72.95 -68.83
C THR A 172 -22.93 -73.60 -68.66
N ASP A 173 -21.98 -73.30 -69.54
CA ASP A 173 -20.59 -73.74 -69.44
C ASP A 173 -19.82 -72.95 -68.35
N GLN A 174 -18.65 -73.46 -67.99
CA GLN A 174 -17.85 -72.90 -66.89
C GLN A 174 -17.43 -71.45 -67.16
N GLU A 175 -17.01 -71.11 -68.39
CA GLU A 175 -16.65 -69.75 -68.76
C GLU A 175 -17.82 -68.79 -68.63
N SER A 176 -19.00 -69.16 -69.15
CA SER A 176 -20.20 -68.33 -69.03
C SER A 176 -20.62 -68.10 -67.59
N ILE A 177 -20.50 -69.10 -66.73
CA ILE A 177 -20.75 -68.97 -65.29
C ILE A 177 -19.74 -68.00 -64.65
N GLN A 178 -18.45 -68.13 -64.94
CA GLN A 178 -17.40 -67.24 -64.40
C GLN A 178 -17.60 -65.79 -64.84
N VAL A 179 -17.97 -65.53 -66.10
CA VAL A 179 -18.28 -64.17 -66.58
C VAL A 179 -19.50 -63.59 -65.85
N LYS A 180 -20.53 -64.40 -65.62
CA LYS A 180 -21.71 -63.98 -64.86
C LYS A 180 -21.35 -63.65 -63.40
N GLU A 181 -20.56 -64.49 -62.74
CA GLU A 181 -20.09 -64.25 -61.37
C GLU A 181 -19.27 -62.96 -61.27
N SER A 182 -18.36 -62.72 -62.22
CA SER A 182 -17.60 -61.46 -62.29
C SER A 182 -18.51 -60.24 -62.50
N LYS A 183 -19.52 -60.36 -63.38
CA LYS A 183 -20.52 -59.30 -63.60
C LYS A 183 -21.33 -59.00 -62.33
N ASP A 184 -21.78 -60.04 -61.63
CA ASP A 184 -22.54 -59.89 -60.38
C ASP A 184 -21.67 -59.34 -59.23
N LYS A 185 -20.36 -59.68 -59.19
CA LYS A 185 -19.38 -59.07 -58.28
C LYS A 185 -19.31 -57.55 -58.52
N ILE A 186 -19.17 -57.11 -59.77
CA ILE A 186 -19.14 -55.68 -60.13
C ILE A 186 -20.44 -54.98 -59.74
N GLU A 187 -21.60 -55.61 -59.99
CA GLU A 187 -22.91 -55.07 -59.60
C GLU A 187 -23.02 -54.83 -58.10
N ASN A 188 -22.58 -55.81 -57.30
CA ASN A 188 -22.62 -55.72 -55.86
C ASN A 188 -21.75 -54.56 -55.34
N VAL A 189 -20.50 -54.46 -55.80
CA VAL A 189 -19.61 -53.38 -55.36
C VAL A 189 -20.08 -52.01 -55.84
N LEU A 190 -20.74 -51.93 -57.00
CA LEU A 190 -21.33 -50.68 -57.50
C LEU A 190 -22.45 -50.17 -56.57
N GLU A 191 -23.34 -51.04 -56.11
CA GLU A 191 -24.40 -50.66 -55.16
C GLU A 191 -23.81 -50.25 -53.80
N GLN A 192 -22.76 -50.93 -53.34
CA GLN A 192 -22.03 -50.54 -52.12
C GLN A 192 -21.36 -49.17 -52.29
N THR A 193 -20.68 -48.92 -53.41
CA THR A 193 -20.06 -47.62 -53.73
C THR A 193 -21.09 -46.49 -53.68
N LYS A 194 -22.26 -46.69 -54.28
CA LYS A 194 -23.35 -45.71 -54.25
C LYS A 194 -23.80 -45.39 -52.81
N SER A 195 -23.91 -46.41 -51.96
CA SER A 195 -24.25 -46.24 -50.55
C SER A 195 -23.20 -45.43 -49.79
N TYR A 196 -21.90 -45.74 -49.96
CA TYR A 196 -20.83 -44.99 -49.30
C TYR A 196 -20.75 -43.53 -49.76
N ILE A 197 -20.97 -43.26 -51.05
CA ILE A 197 -21.02 -41.89 -51.57
C ILE A 197 -22.20 -41.12 -50.95
N ALA A 198 -23.37 -41.75 -50.87
CA ALA A 198 -24.54 -41.12 -50.25
C ALA A 198 -24.27 -40.79 -48.76
N GLN A 199 -23.65 -41.71 -48.02
CA GLN A 199 -23.26 -41.48 -46.62
C GLN A 199 -22.24 -40.35 -46.49
N ALA A 200 -21.22 -40.31 -47.34
CA ALA A 200 -20.19 -39.27 -47.37
C ALA A 200 -20.78 -37.87 -47.65
N LYS A 201 -21.79 -37.79 -48.52
CA LYS A 201 -22.47 -36.52 -48.87
C LYS A 201 -23.48 -36.05 -47.83
N SER A 202 -24.08 -36.95 -47.05
CA SER A 202 -25.20 -36.59 -46.15
C SER A 202 -24.81 -35.71 -44.96
N ASP A 203 -23.55 -35.74 -44.51
CA ASP A 203 -23.13 -35.06 -43.27
C ASP A 203 -21.83 -34.26 -43.35
N PHE A 204 -21.13 -34.23 -44.51
CA PHE A 204 -19.79 -33.61 -44.64
C PHE A 204 -18.81 -33.98 -43.51
N GLN A 205 -19.02 -35.11 -42.85
CA GLN A 205 -18.12 -35.56 -41.79
C GLN A 205 -16.89 -36.21 -42.42
N ASN A 206 -15.74 -35.58 -42.19
CA ASN A 206 -14.43 -35.99 -42.70
C ASN A 206 -14.16 -37.50 -42.57
N GLU A 207 -14.55 -38.11 -41.44
CA GLU A 207 -14.38 -39.56 -41.19
C GLU A 207 -15.18 -40.45 -42.15
N LYS A 208 -16.38 -40.02 -42.55
CA LYS A 208 -17.21 -40.76 -43.52
C LYS A 208 -16.60 -40.70 -44.91
N ILE A 209 -16.00 -39.57 -45.29
CA ILE A 209 -15.30 -39.42 -46.57
C ILE A 209 -14.02 -40.26 -46.58
N ASP A 210 -13.23 -40.24 -45.52
CA ASP A 210 -12.04 -41.10 -45.37
C ASP A 210 -12.40 -42.59 -45.50
N THR A 211 -13.50 -43.00 -44.87
CA THR A 211 -14.04 -44.38 -44.97
C THR A 211 -14.46 -44.70 -46.40
N ALA A 212 -15.19 -43.81 -47.06
CA ALA A 212 -15.64 -43.99 -48.44
C ALA A 212 -14.46 -44.09 -49.42
N LEU A 213 -13.44 -43.23 -49.28
CA LEU A 213 -12.20 -43.31 -50.07
C LEU A 213 -11.53 -44.68 -49.91
N SER A 214 -11.41 -45.18 -48.67
CA SER A 214 -10.79 -46.48 -48.43
C SER A 214 -11.59 -47.62 -49.05
N LYS A 215 -12.91 -47.65 -48.84
CA LYS A 215 -13.77 -48.74 -49.33
C LYS A 215 -13.89 -48.75 -50.84
N ILE A 216 -14.05 -47.58 -51.46
CA ILE A 216 -14.23 -47.48 -52.91
C ILE A 216 -12.92 -47.77 -53.65
N LYS A 217 -11.76 -47.47 -53.04
CA LYS A 217 -10.47 -47.95 -53.54
C LYS A 217 -10.41 -49.48 -53.59
N ASP A 218 -10.85 -50.16 -52.53
CA ASP A 218 -10.91 -51.63 -52.50
C ASP A 218 -11.89 -52.16 -53.56
N TYR A 219 -13.05 -51.51 -53.74
CA TYR A 219 -14.04 -51.87 -54.76
C TYR A 219 -13.56 -51.65 -56.20
N LEU A 220 -12.73 -50.65 -56.47
CA LEU A 220 -12.07 -50.50 -57.77
C LEU A 220 -11.08 -51.63 -58.02
N SER A 221 -10.37 -52.09 -56.98
CA SER A 221 -9.48 -53.25 -57.08
C SER A 221 -10.28 -54.53 -57.41
N ASP A 222 -11.41 -54.74 -56.72
CA ASP A 222 -12.32 -55.85 -57.00
C ASP A 222 -12.89 -55.81 -58.42
N THR A 223 -13.25 -54.62 -58.90
CA THR A 223 -13.76 -54.41 -60.26
C THR A 223 -12.69 -54.71 -61.31
N LYS A 224 -11.44 -54.31 -61.04
CA LYS A 224 -10.29 -54.58 -61.92
C LYS A 224 -10.03 -56.09 -62.04
N GLU A 225 -10.03 -56.81 -60.92
CA GLU A 225 -9.85 -58.26 -60.89
C GLU A 225 -10.98 -58.98 -61.68
N ALA A 226 -12.24 -58.55 -61.50
CA ALA A 226 -13.37 -59.10 -62.24
C ALA A 226 -13.24 -58.86 -63.76
N LEU A 227 -12.81 -57.66 -64.17
CA LEU A 227 -12.53 -57.34 -65.58
C LEU A 227 -11.37 -58.16 -66.14
N GLU A 228 -10.33 -58.43 -65.36
CA GLU A 228 -9.21 -59.30 -65.75
C GLU A 228 -9.67 -60.73 -66.01
N ILE A 229 -10.50 -61.30 -65.12
CA ILE A 229 -11.10 -62.63 -65.32
C ILE A 229 -11.92 -62.67 -66.61
N VAL A 230 -12.80 -61.68 -66.84
CA VAL A 230 -13.63 -61.63 -68.06
C VAL A 230 -12.75 -61.53 -69.29
N ARG A 231 -11.73 -60.66 -69.27
CA ARG A 231 -10.81 -60.48 -70.39
C ARG A 231 -10.01 -61.74 -70.70
N ASP A 232 -9.52 -62.45 -69.68
CA ASP A 232 -8.77 -63.70 -69.85
C ASP A 232 -9.65 -64.81 -70.45
N ILE A 233 -10.93 -64.88 -70.04
CA ILE A 233 -11.90 -65.82 -70.62
C ILE A 233 -12.11 -65.54 -72.11
N THR A 234 -12.09 -64.27 -72.55
CA THR A 234 -12.23 -63.94 -73.97
C THR A 234 -11.07 -64.42 -74.86
N GLU A 235 -9.97 -64.89 -74.26
CA GLU A 235 -8.83 -65.48 -74.96
C GLU A 235 -8.81 -67.01 -74.92
N ARG A 236 -9.77 -67.65 -74.22
CA ARG A 236 -9.88 -69.10 -74.20
C ARG A 236 -10.31 -69.64 -75.57
N PRO A 237 -9.85 -70.84 -75.97
CA PRO A 237 -10.13 -71.41 -77.30
C PRO A 237 -11.61 -71.43 -77.67
N SER A 238 -12.49 -71.66 -76.70
CA SER A 238 -13.95 -71.72 -76.91
C SER A 238 -14.59 -70.39 -77.32
N TYR A 239 -13.95 -69.25 -77.02
CA TYR A 239 -14.52 -67.91 -77.21
C TYR A 239 -13.62 -66.95 -78.00
N ARG A 240 -12.34 -67.29 -78.18
CA ARG A 240 -11.32 -66.42 -78.77
C ARG A 240 -11.73 -65.83 -80.12
N ASP A 241 -12.27 -66.66 -81.00
CA ASP A 241 -12.63 -66.28 -82.36
C ASP A 241 -14.10 -65.81 -82.48
N THR A 242 -14.89 -65.99 -81.42
CA THR A 242 -16.31 -65.60 -81.36
C THR A 242 -16.48 -64.15 -80.92
N ILE A 243 -15.64 -63.68 -79.99
CA ILE A 243 -15.74 -62.34 -79.41
C ILE A 243 -15.04 -61.33 -80.32
N SER A 244 -15.72 -60.22 -80.63
CA SER A 244 -15.19 -59.18 -81.50
C SER A 244 -13.92 -58.52 -80.92
N SER A 245 -13.01 -58.09 -81.79
CA SER A 245 -11.82 -57.33 -81.39
C SER A 245 -12.18 -55.98 -80.75
N SER A 246 -13.29 -55.37 -81.16
CA SER A 246 -13.82 -54.15 -80.55
C SER A 246 -14.26 -54.35 -79.10
N ASP A 247 -14.92 -55.46 -78.78
CA ASP A 247 -15.37 -55.74 -77.40
C ASP A 247 -14.19 -56.06 -76.48
N LYS A 248 -13.21 -56.82 -76.99
CA LYS A 248 -11.93 -57.05 -76.28
C LYS A 248 -11.23 -55.72 -75.98
N THR A 249 -11.17 -54.83 -76.97
CA THR A 249 -10.58 -53.49 -76.81
C THR A 249 -11.36 -52.65 -75.80
N SER A 250 -12.70 -52.72 -75.82
CA SER A 250 -13.55 -52.05 -74.84
C SER A 250 -13.28 -52.53 -73.41
N LEU A 251 -13.11 -53.84 -73.19
CA LEU A 251 -12.73 -54.39 -71.88
C LEU A 251 -11.34 -53.89 -71.43
N ASP A 252 -10.36 -53.88 -72.34
CA ASP A 252 -9.02 -53.36 -72.07
C ASP A 252 -9.05 -51.86 -71.71
N ASN A 253 -9.91 -51.07 -72.38
CA ASN A 253 -10.13 -49.66 -72.05
C ASN A 253 -10.76 -49.49 -70.66
N GLN A 254 -11.77 -50.29 -70.30
CA GLN A 254 -12.38 -50.22 -68.96
C GLN A 254 -11.38 -50.58 -67.86
N LYS A 255 -10.52 -51.58 -68.06
CA LYS A 255 -9.42 -51.88 -67.12
C LYS A 255 -8.51 -50.67 -66.91
N SER A 256 -8.15 -49.98 -67.99
CA SER A 256 -7.33 -48.76 -67.93
C SER A 256 -8.04 -47.65 -67.14
N TYR A 257 -9.33 -47.40 -67.41
CA TYR A 257 -10.11 -46.38 -66.70
C TYR A 257 -10.28 -46.69 -65.21
N ILE A 258 -10.54 -47.95 -64.84
CA ILE A 258 -10.59 -48.38 -63.44
C ILE A 258 -9.24 -48.15 -62.76
N ASN A 259 -8.14 -48.47 -63.43
CA ASN A 259 -6.81 -48.21 -62.92
C ASN A 259 -6.55 -46.70 -62.70
N THR A 260 -7.00 -45.84 -63.63
CA THR A 260 -6.96 -44.38 -63.45
C THR A 260 -7.79 -43.92 -62.25
N GLY A 261 -9.02 -44.44 -62.09
CA GLY A 261 -9.85 -44.14 -60.91
C GLY A 261 -9.17 -44.55 -59.60
N PHE A 262 -8.52 -45.71 -59.59
CA PHE A 262 -7.79 -46.22 -58.42
C PHE A 262 -6.62 -45.30 -58.05
N THR A 263 -5.81 -44.87 -59.03
CA THR A 263 -4.73 -43.90 -58.81
C THR A 263 -5.25 -42.55 -58.33
N ASN A 264 -6.36 -42.06 -58.88
CA ASN A 264 -6.95 -40.79 -58.46
C ASN A 264 -7.41 -40.84 -56.99
N LEU A 265 -7.99 -41.95 -56.53
CA LEU A 265 -8.36 -42.10 -55.12
C LEU A 265 -7.15 -42.14 -54.19
N ILE A 266 -6.08 -42.81 -54.58
CA ILE A 266 -4.82 -42.80 -53.80
C ILE A 266 -4.30 -41.36 -53.67
N ASN A 267 -4.29 -40.61 -54.78
CA ASN A 267 -3.85 -39.22 -54.76
C ASN A 267 -4.74 -38.36 -53.85
N ALA A 268 -6.07 -38.53 -53.90
CA ALA A 268 -6.99 -37.83 -53.01
C ALA A 268 -6.72 -38.15 -51.51
N GLN A 269 -6.51 -39.43 -51.17
CA GLN A 269 -6.13 -39.84 -49.82
C GLN A 269 -4.80 -39.23 -49.37
N GLN A 270 -3.82 -39.20 -50.26
CA GLN A 270 -2.51 -38.62 -50.00
C GLN A 270 -2.62 -37.11 -49.78
N THR A 271 -3.35 -36.39 -50.64
CA THR A 271 -3.60 -34.94 -50.50
C THR A 271 -4.21 -34.62 -49.14
N ILE A 272 -5.30 -35.30 -48.75
CA ILE A 272 -5.93 -35.09 -47.43
C ILE A 272 -4.93 -35.34 -46.30
N SER A 273 -4.16 -36.42 -46.37
CA SER A 273 -3.16 -36.75 -45.35
C SER A 273 -2.08 -35.67 -45.25
N THR A 274 -1.58 -35.16 -46.38
CA THR A 274 -0.58 -34.09 -46.41
C THR A 274 -1.12 -32.75 -45.94
N THR A 275 -2.39 -32.43 -46.24
CA THR A 275 -3.06 -31.22 -45.77
C THR A 275 -3.22 -31.26 -44.25
N LYS A 276 -3.68 -32.39 -43.68
CA LYS A 276 -3.78 -32.58 -42.21
C LYS A 276 -2.43 -32.35 -41.53
N ILE A 277 -1.37 -32.99 -42.03
CA ILE A 277 -0.01 -32.85 -41.46
C ILE A 277 0.50 -31.40 -41.53
N THR A 278 0.29 -30.74 -42.68
CA THR A 278 0.72 -29.34 -42.89
C THR A 278 -0.02 -28.40 -41.94
N ASN A 279 -1.33 -28.57 -41.83
CA ASN A 279 -2.19 -27.75 -40.97
C ASN A 279 -1.81 -27.94 -39.50
N ASP A 280 -1.65 -29.17 -39.05
CA ASP A 280 -1.21 -29.47 -37.68
C ASP A 280 0.16 -28.85 -37.38
N THR A 281 1.09 -28.91 -38.33
CA THR A 281 2.42 -28.30 -38.20
C THR A 281 2.31 -26.77 -38.06
N ASN A 282 1.53 -26.13 -38.92
CA ASN A 282 1.32 -24.67 -38.89
C ASN A 282 0.65 -24.21 -37.59
N ILE A 283 -0.39 -24.93 -37.16
CA ILE A 283 -1.10 -24.66 -35.89
C ILE A 283 -0.15 -24.85 -34.71
N ASN A 284 0.64 -25.93 -34.67
CA ASN A 284 1.59 -26.17 -33.59
C ASN A 284 2.70 -25.12 -33.52
N ASN A 285 3.20 -24.66 -34.68
CA ASN A 285 4.17 -23.57 -34.74
C ASN A 285 3.57 -22.26 -34.21
N ALA A 286 2.35 -21.92 -34.61
CA ALA A 286 1.64 -20.74 -34.13
C ALA A 286 1.35 -20.82 -32.62
N LYS A 287 0.88 -21.98 -32.12
CA LYS A 287 0.67 -22.25 -30.68
C LYS A 287 1.97 -22.13 -29.89
N SER A 288 3.09 -22.59 -30.44
CA SER A 288 4.40 -22.47 -29.81
C SER A 288 4.84 -21.01 -29.72
N LYS A 289 4.59 -20.20 -30.76
CA LYS A 289 4.85 -18.75 -30.75
C LYS A 289 4.01 -18.02 -29.71
N VAL A 290 2.70 -18.33 -29.62
CA VAL A 290 1.81 -17.78 -28.58
C VAL A 290 2.31 -18.18 -27.19
N SER A 291 2.58 -19.47 -26.97
CA SER A 291 3.06 -19.98 -25.68
C SER A 291 4.38 -19.33 -25.25
N ALA A 292 5.32 -19.11 -26.19
CA ALA A 292 6.57 -18.41 -25.89
C ALA A 292 6.35 -16.95 -25.48
N LEU A 293 5.44 -16.22 -26.14
CA LEU A 293 5.09 -14.84 -25.77
C LEU A 293 4.31 -14.77 -24.45
N GLU A 294 3.45 -15.75 -24.17
CA GLU A 294 2.76 -15.88 -22.89
C GLU A 294 3.74 -16.17 -21.76
N ILE A 295 4.72 -17.06 -21.97
CA ILE A 295 5.81 -17.31 -21.03
C ILE A 295 6.62 -16.04 -20.85
N GLN A 296 6.99 -15.31 -21.91
CA GLN A 296 7.72 -14.06 -21.78
C GLN A 296 6.94 -13.02 -20.96
N LEU A 297 5.65 -12.84 -21.22
CA LEU A 297 4.79 -11.94 -20.45
C LEU A 297 4.56 -12.43 -19.02
N LYS A 298 4.51 -13.74 -18.80
CA LYS A 298 4.46 -14.35 -17.47
C LYS A 298 5.77 -14.21 -16.75
N GLU A 299 6.92 -14.50 -17.32
CA GLU A 299 8.23 -14.27 -16.71
C GLU A 299 8.46 -12.79 -16.44
N GLU A 300 7.95 -11.90 -17.29
CA GLU A 300 7.92 -10.45 -17.06
C GLU A 300 6.92 -10.02 -15.97
N GLY A 301 5.92 -10.85 -15.65
CA GLY A 301 4.89 -10.63 -14.62
C GLY A 301 5.08 -11.41 -13.30
N GLU A 302 5.68 -12.59 -13.34
CA GLU A 302 6.00 -13.57 -12.28
C GLU A 302 7.45 -13.43 -11.82
N ASN A 303 8.39 -12.87 -12.62
CA ASN A 303 9.43 -12.02 -12.02
C ASN A 303 8.73 -10.74 -11.53
N ILE A 304 8.05 -10.87 -10.39
CA ILE A 304 7.28 -9.87 -9.65
C ILE A 304 8.03 -8.54 -9.44
N GLY A 305 9.33 -8.49 -9.74
CA GLY A 305 10.18 -7.31 -9.69
C GLY A 305 10.28 -6.52 -10.99
N LEU A 306 10.61 -7.06 -12.18
CA LEU A 306 11.42 -6.24 -13.11
C LEU A 306 10.80 -4.90 -13.57
N TYR A 307 9.59 -4.88 -14.15
CA TYR A 307 8.95 -3.62 -14.53
C TYR A 307 8.45 -2.81 -13.33
N PRO A 308 7.72 -3.38 -12.35
CA PRO A 308 7.35 -2.66 -11.13
C PRO A 308 8.56 -2.15 -10.34
N ALA A 309 9.69 -2.85 -10.32
CA ALA A 309 10.93 -2.51 -9.63
C ALA A 309 11.74 -1.50 -10.41
N GLN A 310 11.81 -1.58 -11.75
CA GLN A 310 12.36 -0.50 -12.56
C GLN A 310 11.54 0.78 -12.40
N VAL A 311 10.20 0.67 -12.43
CA VAL A 311 9.30 1.80 -12.16
C VAL A 311 9.49 2.30 -10.73
N ASN A 312 9.53 1.43 -9.72
CA ASN A 312 9.75 1.83 -8.32
C ASN A 312 11.13 2.45 -8.09
N GLN A 313 12.16 1.95 -8.77
CA GLN A 313 13.51 2.54 -8.75
C GLN A 313 13.49 3.94 -9.37
N CYS A 314 12.81 4.10 -10.51
CA CYS A 314 12.64 5.42 -11.14
C CYS A 314 11.81 6.36 -10.26
N LEU A 315 10.74 5.87 -9.62
CA LEU A 315 9.94 6.64 -8.66
C LEU A 315 10.74 7.06 -7.44
N ALA A 316 11.58 6.18 -6.90
CA ALA A 316 12.49 6.51 -5.80
C ALA A 316 13.51 7.58 -6.23
N LYS A 317 14.06 7.47 -7.45
CA LYS A 317 14.96 8.48 -8.03
C LYS A 317 14.26 9.82 -8.24
N ILE A 318 13.02 9.81 -8.75
CA ILE A 318 12.18 11.01 -8.88
C ILE A 318 11.95 11.65 -7.52
N SER A 319 11.53 10.88 -6.51
CA SER A 319 11.30 11.40 -5.16
C SER A 319 12.56 12.00 -4.55
N LEU A 320 13.72 11.37 -4.75
CA LEU A 320 15.01 11.90 -4.32
C LEU A 320 15.33 13.23 -5.02
N LEU A 321 15.19 13.30 -6.34
CA LEU A 321 15.45 14.52 -7.12
C LEU A 321 14.48 15.65 -6.75
N GLU A 322 13.20 15.34 -6.55
CA GLU A 322 12.20 16.30 -6.09
C GLU A 322 12.54 16.85 -4.71
N ASN A 323 12.96 16.00 -3.77
CA ASN A 323 13.45 16.45 -2.46
C ASN A 323 14.69 17.34 -2.59
N GLN A 324 15.65 16.95 -3.45
CA GLN A 324 16.85 17.76 -3.67
C GLN A 324 16.54 19.14 -4.27
N ILE A 325 15.56 19.22 -5.17
CA ILE A 325 15.07 20.50 -5.73
C ILE A 325 14.36 21.32 -4.66
N GLN A 326 13.57 20.70 -3.78
CA GLN A 326 12.92 21.42 -2.67
C GLN A 326 13.95 21.94 -1.66
N GLU A 327 14.98 21.15 -1.36
CA GLU A 327 16.07 21.52 -0.46
C GLU A 327 17.06 22.53 -1.06
N ALA A 328 17.01 22.74 -2.37
CA ALA A 328 17.68 23.84 -3.07
C ALA A 328 17.01 25.20 -2.85
N ILE A 329 15.89 25.25 -2.13
CA ILE A 329 15.21 26.49 -1.72
C ILE A 329 15.41 26.69 -0.22
N LEU A 330 16.09 27.77 0.14
CA LEU A 330 16.25 28.17 1.54
C LEU A 330 14.98 28.92 1.98
N LYS A 331 14.23 28.34 2.90
CA LYS A 331 13.01 28.94 3.45
C LYS A 331 13.21 29.39 4.90
N ASN A 332 12.44 30.40 5.28
CA ASN A 332 12.45 30.96 6.62
C ASN A 332 11.68 30.07 7.62
N PRO A 333 12.22 29.75 8.82
CA PRO A 333 11.55 28.87 9.78
C PRO A 333 10.41 29.53 10.59
N GLY A 334 10.40 30.85 10.73
CA GLY A 334 9.41 31.58 11.55
C GLY A 334 9.47 33.10 11.30
N ASP A 335 8.57 33.88 11.90
CA ASP A 335 8.53 35.33 11.66
C ASP A 335 9.71 36.06 12.30
N GLY A 336 10.32 36.99 11.59
CA GLY A 336 11.46 37.76 12.09
C GLY A 336 12.16 38.63 11.04
N GLN A 337 13.38 39.06 11.35
CA GLN A 337 14.15 39.97 10.53
C GLN A 337 15.49 39.37 10.09
N ILE A 338 15.88 39.66 8.85
CA ILE A 338 17.19 39.28 8.32
C ILE A 338 18.27 40.22 8.88
N THR A 339 19.20 39.68 9.68
CA THR A 339 20.27 40.48 10.29
C THR A 339 21.54 40.51 9.46
N LYS A 340 21.84 39.40 8.76
CA LYS A 340 23.06 39.29 7.96
C LYS A 340 22.90 38.35 6.79
N ILE A 341 23.52 38.70 5.66
CA ILE A 341 23.68 37.82 4.51
C ILE A 341 25.17 37.56 4.34
N ASN A 342 25.59 36.31 4.50
CA ASN A 342 27.00 35.91 4.56
C ASN A 342 27.56 35.42 3.21
N LYS A 343 26.71 35.17 2.21
CA LYS A 343 27.07 34.68 0.87
C LYS A 343 26.43 35.53 -0.22
N ARG A 344 26.95 35.46 -1.45
CA ARG A 344 26.44 36.22 -2.60
C ARG A 344 25.96 35.31 -3.72
N GLU A 345 25.10 35.87 -4.57
CA GLU A 345 24.70 35.23 -5.83
C GLU A 345 25.93 34.82 -6.64
N GLY A 346 25.89 33.62 -7.21
CA GLY A 346 27.00 33.00 -7.92
C GLY A 346 28.04 32.31 -7.03
N GLU A 347 28.03 32.44 -5.70
CA GLU A 347 28.93 31.70 -4.83
C GLU A 347 28.47 30.24 -4.62
N ILE A 348 29.42 29.35 -4.31
CA ILE A 348 29.14 27.94 -3.98
C ILE A 348 28.99 27.81 -2.47
N VAL A 349 28.00 27.04 -2.04
CA VAL A 349 27.69 26.73 -0.64
C VAL A 349 27.72 25.23 -0.38
N GLN A 350 28.04 24.86 0.86
CA GLN A 350 27.96 23.49 1.38
C GLN A 350 27.01 23.45 2.59
N PRO A 351 26.53 22.27 3.03
CA PRO A 351 25.53 22.18 4.11
C PRO A 351 25.96 22.78 5.47
N THR A 352 27.27 22.95 5.68
CA THR A 352 27.83 23.58 6.88
C THR A 352 27.94 25.10 6.77
N ASP A 353 27.70 25.68 5.59
CA ASP A 353 27.82 27.12 5.37
C ASP A 353 26.56 27.85 5.83
N PHE A 354 26.76 28.87 6.66
CA PHE A 354 25.71 29.81 7.01
C PHE A 354 25.55 30.84 5.89
N VAL A 355 24.38 30.89 5.27
CA VAL A 355 24.06 31.80 4.16
C VAL A 355 23.40 33.07 4.70
N ILE A 356 22.44 32.92 5.61
CA ILE A 356 21.64 34.02 6.15
C ILE A 356 21.55 33.89 7.67
N SER A 357 21.80 34.97 8.40
CA SER A 357 21.45 35.07 9.82
C SER A 357 20.06 35.69 9.95
N PHE A 358 19.23 35.07 10.77
CA PHE A 358 17.85 35.45 11.03
C PHE A 358 17.66 35.66 12.53
N LEU A 359 16.97 36.74 12.87
CA LEU A 359 16.55 37.04 14.24
C LEU A 359 15.02 36.98 14.33
N PRO A 360 14.45 36.09 15.17
CA PRO A 360 13.00 36.01 15.36
C PRO A 360 12.36 37.33 15.80
N SER A 361 11.09 37.57 15.46
CA SER A 361 10.34 38.79 15.82
C SER A 361 10.16 38.98 17.33
N ALA A 362 10.23 37.90 18.12
CA ALA A 362 10.26 37.93 19.58
C ALA A 362 11.63 37.46 20.07
N PRO A 363 12.70 38.25 19.89
CA PRO A 363 14.05 37.79 20.14
C PRO A 363 14.41 37.92 21.62
N PHE A 364 13.45 37.91 22.53
CA PHE A 364 13.72 38.10 23.95
C PHE A 364 13.40 36.82 24.69
N GLN A 365 14.32 36.39 25.53
CA GLN A 365 14.16 35.28 26.45
C GLN A 365 14.54 35.76 27.83
N ILE A 366 14.07 35.10 28.88
CA ILE A 366 14.49 35.39 30.25
C ILE A 366 15.35 34.24 30.73
N GLU A 367 16.55 34.58 31.19
CA GLU A 367 17.39 33.64 31.91
C GLU A 367 17.20 33.88 33.41
N VAL A 368 16.79 32.84 34.12
CA VAL A 368 16.61 32.85 35.57
C VAL A 368 17.41 31.70 36.17
N ASP A 369 18.10 31.97 37.28
CA ASP A 369 18.82 30.94 38.03
C ASP A 369 17.90 30.47 39.15
N ILE A 370 17.50 29.19 39.13
CA ILE A 370 16.56 28.61 40.12
C ILE A 370 17.35 27.75 41.12
N TYR A 371 17.05 27.89 42.40
CA TYR A 371 17.70 27.12 43.47
C TYR A 371 17.47 25.61 43.36
N GLU A 372 18.44 24.79 43.80
CA GLU A 372 18.41 23.32 43.72
C GLU A 372 17.18 22.67 44.37
N GLU A 373 16.64 23.26 45.44
CA GLU A 373 15.45 22.69 46.11
C GLU A 373 14.16 22.91 45.29
N ASP A 374 14.09 24.00 44.52
CA ASP A 374 12.89 24.40 43.79
C ASP A 374 12.86 23.85 42.36
N ILE A 375 14.03 23.71 41.71
CA ILE A 375 14.13 23.22 40.33
C ILE A 375 13.52 21.82 40.15
N VAL A 376 13.51 20.99 41.19
CA VAL A 376 12.91 19.64 41.19
C VAL A 376 11.44 19.66 40.77
N ASN A 377 10.74 20.78 41.02
CA ASN A 377 9.32 20.92 40.73
C ASN A 377 9.05 21.59 39.38
N VAL A 378 10.04 22.26 38.79
CA VAL A 378 9.91 23.00 37.53
C VAL A 378 10.08 22.06 36.34
N LYS A 379 9.20 22.17 35.34
CA LYS A 379 9.22 21.37 34.12
C LYS A 379 9.18 22.25 32.87
N ILE A 380 9.74 21.70 31.80
CA ILE A 380 9.61 22.32 30.47
C ILE A 380 8.13 22.40 30.11
N GLY A 381 7.69 23.59 29.72
CA GLY A 381 6.30 23.90 29.40
C GLY A 381 5.49 24.54 30.53
N ASP A 382 6.03 24.64 31.75
CA ASP A 382 5.32 25.28 32.87
C ASP A 382 4.99 26.74 32.53
N PRO A 383 3.76 27.21 32.84
CA PRO A 383 3.35 28.58 32.59
C PRO A 383 4.04 29.53 33.56
N VAL A 384 4.42 30.69 33.04
CA VAL A 384 5.20 31.68 33.77
C VAL A 384 4.53 33.04 33.70
N ARG A 385 4.39 33.67 34.86
CA ARG A 385 4.01 35.09 34.97
C ARG A 385 5.27 35.92 35.14
N ILE A 386 5.41 36.92 34.28
CA ILE A 386 6.62 37.74 34.15
C ILE A 386 6.24 39.19 34.45
N THR A 387 6.92 39.81 35.41
CA THR A 387 6.79 41.24 35.68
C THR A 387 8.15 41.89 35.46
N LEU A 388 8.24 42.87 34.56
CA LEU A 388 9.50 43.56 34.31
C LEU A 388 9.63 44.74 35.28
N ALA A 389 10.79 44.93 35.91
CA ALA A 389 11.00 46.06 36.83
C ALA A 389 10.76 47.43 36.17
N ALA A 390 10.92 47.51 34.84
CA ALA A 390 10.62 48.71 34.04
C ALA A 390 9.12 48.95 33.80
N PHE A 391 8.28 47.93 33.96
CA PHE A 391 6.83 47.96 33.74
C PHE A 391 6.10 47.24 34.90
N PRO A 392 6.11 47.81 36.11
CA PRO A 392 5.65 47.11 37.32
C PRO A 392 4.14 46.83 37.34
N ASP A 393 3.35 47.56 36.56
CA ASP A 393 1.89 47.40 36.48
C ASP A 393 1.44 46.38 35.42
N GLU A 394 2.38 45.79 34.66
CA GLU A 394 2.07 44.85 33.58
C GLU A 394 2.57 43.44 33.88
N VAL A 395 1.67 42.46 33.79
CA VAL A 395 2.00 41.04 33.87
C VAL A 395 2.02 40.46 32.46
N LEU A 396 3.17 39.97 32.04
CA LEU A 396 3.38 39.27 30.77
C LEU A 396 3.33 37.76 30.99
N GLU A 397 2.86 37.02 29.99
CA GLU A 397 2.81 35.57 30.02
C GLU A 397 4.01 34.97 29.28
N GLY A 398 4.53 33.87 29.80
CA GLY A 398 5.59 33.08 29.18
C GLY A 398 5.50 31.60 29.52
N LYS A 399 6.49 30.84 29.04
CA LYS A 399 6.62 29.41 29.33
C LYS A 399 8.08 29.00 29.48
N VAL A 400 8.34 28.01 30.33
CA VAL A 400 9.67 27.40 30.44
C VAL A 400 9.98 26.62 29.16
N VAL A 401 11.11 26.92 28.51
CA VAL A 401 11.52 26.27 27.26
C VAL A 401 12.79 25.44 27.38
N LEU A 402 13.67 25.78 28.33
CA LEU A 402 14.90 25.06 28.57
C LEU A 402 15.24 25.08 30.05
N ILE A 403 15.69 23.95 30.57
CA ILE A 403 16.34 23.82 31.88
C ILE A 403 17.73 23.28 31.60
N ASP A 404 18.76 24.05 31.91
CA ASP A 404 20.15 23.65 31.69
C ASP A 404 20.50 22.51 32.68
N PRO A 405 20.99 21.35 32.21
CA PRO A 405 21.37 20.26 33.09
C PRO A 405 22.63 20.57 33.92
N ALA A 406 23.43 21.57 33.54
CA ALA A 406 24.64 21.94 34.25
C ALA A 406 24.34 22.80 35.48
N GLU A 407 25.00 22.48 36.60
CA GLU A 407 24.96 23.30 37.81
C GLU A 407 25.70 24.63 37.62
N LYS A 408 25.22 25.67 38.30
CA LYS A 408 25.85 26.98 38.40
C LYS A 408 26.07 27.32 39.86
N LEU A 409 27.32 27.56 40.24
CA LEU A 409 27.67 27.97 41.60
C LEU A 409 27.70 29.49 41.71
N ILE A 410 26.85 30.05 42.57
CA ILE A 410 26.85 31.46 42.94
C ILE A 410 27.20 31.53 44.41
N GLU A 411 28.40 32.04 44.74
CA GLU A 411 28.91 32.15 46.11
C GLU A 411 28.89 30.82 46.91
N GLY A 412 29.05 29.69 46.21
CA GLY A 412 29.04 28.35 46.81
C GLY A 412 27.66 27.72 46.97
N VAL A 413 26.61 28.39 46.49
CA VAL A 413 25.23 27.88 46.45
C VAL A 413 24.89 27.40 45.03
N VAL A 414 24.23 26.24 44.91
CA VAL A 414 23.90 25.58 43.64
C VAL A 414 22.60 26.14 43.05
N TYR A 415 22.67 26.55 41.79
CA TYR A 415 21.52 26.97 40.98
C TYR A 415 21.51 26.26 39.62
N TYR A 416 20.33 26.20 39.01
CA TYR A 416 20.13 25.70 37.65
C TYR A 416 19.55 26.78 36.77
N LYS A 417 20.14 26.95 35.59
CA LYS A 417 19.71 27.99 34.65
C LYS A 417 18.46 27.54 33.92
N VAL A 418 17.43 28.37 33.94
CA VAL A 418 16.17 28.14 33.23
C VAL A 418 15.94 29.27 32.24
N THR A 419 15.58 28.90 31.01
CA THR A 419 15.23 29.84 29.94
C THR A 419 13.73 29.84 29.73
N ILE A 420 13.16 31.04 29.70
CA ILE A 420 11.73 31.28 29.55
C ILE A 420 11.50 32.12 28.29
N ASP A 421 10.58 31.66 27.44
CA ASP A 421 10.11 32.43 26.28
C ASP A 421 8.89 33.26 26.67
N PHE A 422 8.83 34.49 26.15
CA PHE A 422 7.60 35.28 26.18
C PHE A 422 6.59 34.66 25.20
N LYS A 423 5.32 34.61 25.60
CA LYS A 423 4.23 34.24 24.69
C LYS A 423 3.99 35.32 23.64
N GLU A 424 4.06 36.58 24.06
CA GLU A 424 4.06 37.76 23.19
C GLU A 424 5.05 38.78 23.75
N ALA A 425 6.05 39.15 22.96
CA ALA A 425 7.05 40.14 23.34
C ALA A 425 6.68 41.52 22.77
N LYS A 426 6.60 42.54 23.63
CA LYS A 426 6.39 43.93 23.20
C LYS A 426 7.70 44.55 22.69
N GLU A 427 7.60 45.46 21.73
CA GLU A 427 8.74 46.20 21.16
C GLU A 427 9.48 47.08 22.20
N SER A 428 8.83 47.40 23.32
CA SER A 428 9.39 48.18 24.43
C SER A 428 10.36 47.38 25.32
N ILE A 429 10.38 46.06 25.23
CA ILE A 429 11.27 45.19 26.01
C ILE A 429 12.71 45.39 25.53
N LYS A 430 13.65 45.53 26.47
CA LYS A 430 15.09 45.66 26.17
C LYS A 430 15.91 44.59 26.88
N PRO A 431 17.01 44.11 26.28
CA PRO A 431 17.95 43.21 26.94
C PRO A 431 18.55 43.85 28.19
N GLY A 432 18.84 43.04 29.19
CA GLY A 432 19.38 43.47 30.48
C GLY A 432 18.34 43.96 31.48
N MET A 433 17.07 44.06 31.09
CA MET A 433 15.98 44.32 32.04
C MET A 433 15.89 43.19 33.07
N THR A 434 15.71 43.56 34.34
CA THR A 434 15.38 42.63 35.42
C THR A 434 13.91 42.24 35.32
N ALA A 435 13.65 40.95 35.47
CA ALA A 435 12.31 40.38 35.41
C ALA A 435 12.05 39.56 36.67
N ASP A 436 10.95 39.86 37.35
CA ASP A 436 10.43 39.01 38.43
C ASP A 436 9.57 37.92 37.82
N ILE A 437 9.93 36.69 38.11
CA ILE A 437 9.41 35.49 37.47
C ILE A 437 8.67 34.67 38.51
N VAL A 438 7.43 34.34 38.20
CA VAL A 438 6.62 33.40 38.98
C VAL A 438 6.27 32.22 38.10
N ILE A 439 6.91 31.09 38.35
CA ILE A 439 6.69 29.83 37.63
C ILE A 439 5.63 29.02 38.37
N GLU A 440 4.54 28.68 37.70
CA GLU A 440 3.47 27.86 38.27
C GLU A 440 3.81 26.37 38.08
N SER A 441 4.64 25.84 38.99
CA SER A 441 5.16 24.45 38.94
C SER A 441 4.09 23.37 39.13
N ALA A 442 3.02 23.68 39.87
CA ALA A 442 1.88 22.79 40.03
C ALA A 442 0.62 23.55 40.43
N LYS A 443 -0.51 23.15 39.83
CA LYS A 443 -1.84 23.68 40.15
C LYS A 443 -2.82 22.53 40.33
N LYS A 444 -3.56 22.54 41.43
CA LYS A 444 -4.71 21.66 41.64
C LYS A 444 -5.93 22.49 42.02
N ASP A 445 -6.89 22.52 41.11
CA ASP A 445 -8.17 23.18 41.34
C ASP A 445 -9.14 22.26 42.09
N ASN A 446 -10.00 22.87 42.92
CA ASN A 446 -11.09 22.20 43.60
C ASN A 446 -10.64 20.96 44.40
N VAL A 447 -9.70 21.17 45.33
CA VAL A 447 -9.25 20.16 46.30
C VAL A 447 -9.55 20.58 47.73
N LEU A 448 -9.71 19.62 48.64
CA LEU A 448 -9.87 19.90 50.07
C LEU A 448 -8.58 20.51 50.60
N VAL A 449 -8.67 21.69 51.21
CA VAL A 449 -7.51 22.38 51.75
C VAL A 449 -7.63 22.63 53.24
N ILE A 450 -6.47 22.68 53.89
CA ILE A 450 -6.29 23.20 55.24
C ILE A 450 -5.05 24.09 55.30
N PRO A 451 -4.99 25.06 56.22
CA PRO A 451 -3.78 25.84 56.46
C PRO A 451 -2.63 24.93 56.90
N LYS A 452 -1.42 25.12 56.37
CA LYS A 452 -0.24 24.29 56.68
C LYS A 452 0.04 24.22 58.19
N ARG A 453 -0.17 25.33 58.88
CA ARG A 453 -0.05 25.47 60.35
C ARG A 453 -0.97 24.57 61.18
N THR A 454 -2.03 24.00 60.60
CA THR A 454 -2.92 23.05 61.31
C THR A 454 -2.37 21.63 61.39
N ILE A 455 -1.27 21.37 60.68
CA ILE A 455 -0.70 20.03 60.53
C ILE A 455 0.43 19.86 61.54
N GLU A 456 0.27 18.90 62.45
CA GLU A 456 1.31 18.47 63.39
C GLU A 456 1.93 17.16 62.94
N LYS A 457 3.23 17.00 63.18
CA LYS A 457 3.96 15.77 62.87
C LYS A 457 4.29 15.01 64.16
N ILE A 458 3.51 13.98 64.48
CA ILE A 458 3.72 13.12 65.66
C ILE A 458 4.13 11.72 65.19
N ASN A 459 5.27 11.21 65.67
CA ASN A 459 5.82 9.88 65.31
C ASN A 459 5.90 9.62 63.79
N GLY A 460 6.22 10.65 63.00
CA GLY A 460 6.34 10.56 61.54
C GLY A 460 5.04 10.63 60.76
N LYS A 461 3.87 10.58 61.44
CA LYS A 461 2.54 10.72 60.84
C LYS A 461 2.07 12.17 60.90
N LYS A 462 1.39 12.62 59.85
CA LYS A 462 0.78 13.95 59.76
C LYS A 462 -0.61 13.88 60.38
N ILE A 463 -0.85 14.64 61.44
CA ILE A 463 -2.12 14.67 62.16
C ILE A 463 -2.69 16.08 62.18
N VAL A 464 -4.01 16.18 62.25
CA VAL A 464 -4.75 17.43 62.42
C VAL A 464 -5.73 17.29 63.56
N LYS A 465 -5.87 18.35 64.35
CA LYS A 465 -6.84 18.45 65.44
C LYS A 465 -8.19 18.91 64.89
N VAL A 466 -9.17 18.00 64.82
CA VAL A 466 -10.53 18.28 64.33
C VAL A 466 -11.45 18.61 65.51
N PHE A 467 -12.15 19.75 65.43
CA PHE A 467 -13.14 20.16 66.41
C PHE A 467 -14.53 19.63 66.04
N LYS A 468 -15.17 18.87 66.94
CA LYS A 468 -16.52 18.34 66.73
C LYS A 468 -17.28 18.20 68.05
N ASN A 469 -18.47 18.81 68.13
CA ASN A 469 -19.36 18.75 69.30
C ASN A 469 -18.68 19.16 70.63
N GLY A 470 -17.84 20.21 70.61
CA GLY A 470 -17.17 20.73 71.81
C GLY A 470 -15.94 19.95 72.26
N ASN A 471 -15.48 18.96 71.49
CA ASN A 471 -14.25 18.19 71.76
C ASN A 471 -13.29 18.25 70.57
N VAL A 472 -11.99 18.33 70.86
CA VAL A 472 -10.91 18.21 69.89
C VAL A 472 -10.49 16.75 69.77
N LYS A 473 -10.42 16.23 68.55
CA LYS A 473 -9.91 14.89 68.26
C LYS A 473 -8.77 14.96 67.26
N GLU A 474 -7.66 14.33 67.58
CA GLU A 474 -6.57 14.14 66.64
C GLU A 474 -6.99 13.14 65.55
N ARG A 475 -6.67 13.47 64.31
CA ARG A 475 -6.94 12.62 63.17
C ARG A 475 -5.74 12.60 62.25
N GLU A 476 -5.32 11.39 61.88
CA GLU A 476 -4.30 11.20 60.85
C GLU A 476 -4.85 11.59 59.48
N ILE A 477 -4.05 12.33 58.72
CA ILE A 477 -4.40 12.78 57.38
C ILE A 477 -3.28 12.45 56.40
N GLU A 478 -3.67 12.26 55.14
CA GLU A 478 -2.73 12.16 54.04
C GLU A 478 -2.80 13.45 53.23
N ILE A 479 -1.65 14.10 53.03
CA ILE A 479 -1.57 15.36 52.29
C ILE A 479 -0.92 15.17 50.92
N GLY A 480 -1.37 15.97 49.97
CA GLY A 480 -0.88 16.01 48.61
C GLY A 480 0.00 17.23 48.37
N LEU A 481 -0.39 18.05 47.39
CA LEU A 481 0.31 19.26 47.02
C LEU A 481 0.33 20.25 48.20
N GLU A 482 1.54 20.65 48.62
CA GLU A 482 1.74 21.80 49.50
C GLU A 482 1.87 23.05 48.62
N GLY A 483 0.93 23.98 48.74
CA GLY A 483 0.94 25.22 47.97
C GLY A 483 1.76 26.32 48.62
N SER A 484 2.17 27.31 47.81
CA SER A 484 2.87 28.51 48.26
C SER A 484 1.95 29.50 48.99
N ASN A 485 0.63 29.28 48.97
CA ASN A 485 -0.40 30.12 49.59
C ASN A 485 -0.78 29.72 51.03
N ASP A 486 0.12 29.07 51.77
CA ASP A 486 -0.11 28.50 53.11
C ASP A 486 -1.24 27.44 53.18
N LEU A 487 -1.71 26.96 52.02
CA LEU A 487 -2.72 25.90 51.92
C LEU A 487 -2.07 24.58 51.50
N VAL A 488 -2.58 23.51 52.06
CA VAL A 488 -2.14 22.14 51.79
C VAL A 488 -3.33 21.31 51.36
N GLU A 489 -3.17 20.59 50.25
CA GLU A 489 -4.15 19.60 49.77
C GLU A 489 -4.26 18.43 50.75
N VAL A 490 -5.49 18.08 51.13
CA VAL A 490 -5.80 16.89 51.91
C VAL A 490 -6.36 15.82 50.97
N ILE A 491 -5.61 14.74 50.77
CA ILE A 491 -6.00 13.59 49.94
C ILE A 491 -7.00 12.71 50.71
N SER A 492 -6.74 12.47 52.01
CA SER A 492 -7.60 11.62 52.83
C SER A 492 -7.56 12.03 54.31
N GLY A 493 -8.65 11.72 55.04
CA GLY A 493 -8.77 11.92 56.49
C GLY A 493 -9.74 13.02 56.93
N LEU A 494 -10.01 14.02 56.09
CA LEU A 494 -10.96 15.11 56.41
C LEU A 494 -12.11 15.17 55.41
N LYS A 495 -13.22 15.77 55.83
CA LYS A 495 -14.38 16.05 54.97
C LYS A 495 -14.61 17.55 54.85
N GLU A 496 -15.19 17.96 53.73
CA GLU A 496 -15.59 19.34 53.51
C GLU A 496 -16.51 19.81 54.64
N GLY A 497 -16.20 20.98 55.17
CA GLY A 497 -16.95 21.64 56.23
C GLY A 497 -16.66 21.19 57.65
N GLU A 498 -15.72 20.27 57.87
CA GLU A 498 -15.16 20.03 59.21
C GLU A 498 -14.36 21.25 59.68
N GLU A 499 -14.30 21.46 61.00
CA GLU A 499 -13.51 22.54 61.62
C GLU A 499 -12.21 21.97 62.16
N VAL A 500 -11.08 22.59 61.78
CA VAL A 500 -9.75 22.23 62.26
C VAL A 500 -9.24 23.33 63.20
N VAL A 501 -8.53 22.91 64.24
CA VAL A 501 -7.98 23.83 65.25
C VAL A 501 -6.68 24.43 64.71
N ILE A 502 -6.58 25.74 64.80
CA ILE A 502 -5.34 26.50 64.61
C ILE A 502 -4.83 26.86 65.99
N GLU A 503 -3.56 26.56 66.24
CA GLU A 503 -2.84 27.05 67.44
C GLU A 503 -2.14 28.38 67.17
#